data_AF-A0A497RBL8-F1
#
_entry.id   AF-A0A497RBL8-F1
#
_cell.length_a   1.000
_cell.length_b   1.000
_cell.length_c   1.000
_cell.angle_alpha   90.00
_cell.angle_beta   90.00
_cell.angle_gamma   90.00
#
_symmetry.space_group_name_H-M   'P 1'
#
loop_
_entity.id
_entity.type
_entity.pdbx_description
1 polymer ?
#
loop_
_entity_poly.entity_id
_entity_poly.type
_entity_poly.pdbx_seq_one_letter_code
_entity_poly.pdbx_strand_id
1 'polypeptide(L)'
;SKESIIKRFLGTSRYMAKLTFAPNRKNYSPKMKVEIEIFDGSNSEGQFKCNSIAEVAQKITAFYEERTGMELETRRLARWFIEYLQEAGIKEPDLYTLLKDLQSTPEEIEAREGLTEQ
;
A
#
# COMPACT_ATOMS: atom_id res chain seq x y z
N SER A 1 -19.13 -0.53 -10.56
CA SER A 1 -17.72 -0.82 -10.27
C SER A 1 -17.06 0.47 -9.85
N LYS A 2 -16.47 0.57 -8.64
CA LYS A 2 -15.72 1.76 -8.26
C LYS A 2 -14.35 1.69 -8.95
N GLU A 3 -14.13 2.57 -9.92
CA GLU A 3 -12.86 2.69 -10.63
C GLU A 3 -11.74 3.01 -9.62
N SER A 4 -10.64 2.25 -9.62
CA SER A 4 -9.52 2.54 -8.74
C SER A 4 -8.85 3.85 -9.18
N ILE A 5 -8.64 4.75 -8.21
CA ILE A 5 -8.21 6.12 -8.45
C ILE A 5 -6.70 6.16 -8.69
N ILE A 6 -6.26 7.03 -9.61
CA ILE A 6 -4.85 7.28 -9.89
C ILE A 6 -4.41 8.54 -9.15
N LYS A 7 -3.39 8.46 -8.30
CA LYS A 7 -2.83 9.62 -7.56
C LYS A 7 -1.36 9.83 -7.88
N ARG A 8 -0.85 11.02 -7.54
CA ARG A 8 0.58 11.30 -7.56
C ARG A 8 1.32 10.33 -6.65
N PHE A 9 2.41 9.78 -7.16
CA PHE A 9 3.28 8.90 -6.41
C PHE A 9 4.13 9.72 -5.43
N LEU A 10 4.32 9.17 -4.24
CA LEU A 10 4.95 9.77 -3.07
C LEU A 10 6.12 10.68 -3.44
N GLY A 11 5.96 12.00 -3.26
CA GLY A 11 7.06 12.96 -3.40
C GLY A 11 7.67 13.13 -4.78
N THR A 12 7.07 12.52 -5.80
CA THR A 12 7.52 12.65 -7.19
C THR A 12 6.46 13.37 -8.01
N SER A 13 6.87 14.35 -8.81
CA SER A 13 5.96 15.02 -9.76
C SER A 13 5.75 14.22 -11.04
N ARG A 14 6.65 13.26 -11.31
CA ARG A 14 6.70 12.46 -12.54
C ARG A 14 5.77 11.26 -12.50
N TYR A 15 5.77 10.51 -11.39
CA TYR A 15 5.07 9.24 -11.32
C TYR A 15 3.68 9.39 -10.74
N MET A 16 2.77 8.57 -11.26
CA MET A 16 1.42 8.38 -10.77
C MET A 16 1.28 6.91 -10.34
N ALA A 17 0.44 6.62 -9.35
CA ALA A 17 0.13 5.25 -8.99
C ALA A 17 -1.37 5.04 -8.82
N LYS A 18 -1.77 3.79 -8.91
CA LYS A 18 -3.11 3.31 -8.69
C LYS A 18 -3.03 2.10 -7.78
N LEU A 19 -3.79 2.13 -6.69
CA LEU A 19 -3.94 0.99 -5.81
C LEU A 19 -5.33 0.39 -6.02
N THR A 20 -5.37 -0.90 -6.35
CA THR A 20 -6.60 -1.65 -6.48
C THR A 20 -6.69 -2.65 -5.34
N PHE A 21 -7.68 -2.46 -4.47
CA PHE A 21 -7.98 -3.36 -3.37
C PHE A 21 -8.92 -4.47 -3.82
N ALA A 22 -8.79 -5.66 -3.25
CA ALA A 22 -9.73 -6.76 -3.52
C ALA A 22 -11.19 -6.31 -3.29
N PRO A 23 -12.13 -6.71 -4.18
CA PRO A 23 -13.51 -6.25 -4.12
C PRO A 23 -14.21 -6.63 -2.80
N ASN A 24 -15.20 -5.81 -2.41
CA ASN A 24 -16.06 -5.99 -1.24
C ASN A 24 -15.38 -5.87 0.15
N ARG A 25 -14.16 -5.34 0.24
CA ARG A 25 -13.59 -5.00 1.55
C ARG A 25 -14.14 -3.68 2.06
N LYS A 26 -14.79 -3.70 3.23
CA LYS A 26 -15.23 -2.50 3.97
C LYS A 26 -14.31 -2.13 5.12
N ASN A 27 -13.47 -3.07 5.56
CA ASN A 27 -12.56 -2.90 6.69
C ASN A 27 -11.13 -3.21 6.25
N TYR A 28 -10.19 -2.43 6.78
CA TYR A 28 -8.77 -2.71 6.68
C TYR A 28 -8.41 -4.09 7.26
N SER A 29 -7.38 -4.71 6.69
CA SER A 29 -6.77 -5.94 7.20
C SER A 29 -5.31 -6.00 6.76
N PRO A 30 -4.37 -6.40 7.64
CA PRO A 30 -2.96 -6.52 7.30
C PRO A 30 -2.67 -7.50 6.13
N LYS A 31 -3.55 -8.49 5.93
CA LYS A 31 -3.49 -9.52 4.86
C LYS A 31 -4.28 -9.12 3.60
N MET A 32 -4.66 -7.85 3.46
CA MET A 32 -5.42 -7.44 2.28
C MET A 32 -4.53 -7.46 1.04
N LYS A 33 -5.04 -8.07 -0.02
CA LYS A 33 -4.38 -8.08 -1.32
C LYS A 33 -4.57 -6.75 -2.02
N VAL A 34 -3.49 -6.23 -2.57
CA VAL A 34 -3.45 -4.95 -3.26
C VAL A 34 -2.68 -5.13 -4.56
N GLU A 35 -3.26 -4.69 -5.67
CA GLU A 35 -2.53 -4.52 -6.92
C GLU A 35 -2.07 -3.07 -7.03
N ILE A 36 -0.79 -2.89 -7.32
CA ILE A 36 -0.14 -1.59 -7.47
C ILE A 36 0.19 -1.43 -8.96
N GLU A 37 -0.25 -0.35 -9.57
CA GLU A 37 0.19 0.06 -10.90
C GLU A 37 0.86 1.43 -10.78
N ILE A 38 2.05 1.60 -11.37
CA ILE A 38 2.80 2.85 -11.39
C ILE A 38 3.00 3.29 -12.84
N PHE A 39 2.77 4.57 -13.10
CA PHE A 39 2.76 5.18 -14.43
C PHE A 39 3.71 6.38 -14.51
N ASP A 40 4.36 6.54 -15.65
CA ASP A 40 5.03 7.78 -16.09
C ASP A 40 4.33 8.28 -17.36
N GLY A 41 3.45 9.27 -17.18
CA GLY A 41 2.51 9.68 -18.23
C GLY A 41 1.59 8.53 -18.63
N SER A 42 1.67 8.08 -19.88
CA SER A 42 0.89 6.94 -20.41
C SER A 42 1.62 5.59 -20.32
N ASN A 43 2.88 5.58 -19.90
CA ASN A 43 3.68 4.36 -19.82
C ASN A 43 3.50 3.69 -18.45
N SER A 44 3.36 2.37 -18.43
CA SER A 44 3.44 1.60 -17.19
C SER A 44 4.91 1.35 -16.85
N GLU A 45 5.32 1.78 -15.66
CA GLU A 45 6.69 1.61 -15.13
C GLU A 45 6.79 0.48 -14.10
N GLY A 46 5.65 0.00 -13.58
CA GLY A 46 5.62 -1.10 -12.63
C GLY A 46 4.20 -1.60 -12.36
N GLN A 47 4.08 -2.92 -12.25
CA GLN A 47 2.86 -3.58 -11.80
C GLN A 47 3.21 -4.65 -10.77
N PHE A 48 2.60 -4.56 -9.59
CA PHE A 48 2.91 -5.44 -8.47
C PHE A 48 1.62 -6.00 -7.88
N LYS A 49 1.62 -7.31 -7.61
CA LYS A 49 0.56 -7.97 -6.86
C LYS A 49 1.08 -8.26 -5.46
N CYS A 50 0.50 -7.62 -4.46
CA CYS A 50 0.87 -7.75 -3.06
C CYS A 50 -0.18 -8.57 -2.33
N ASN A 51 0.26 -9.51 -1.48
CA ASN A 51 -0.62 -10.34 -0.65
C ASN A 51 -0.81 -9.79 0.76
N SER A 52 -0.07 -8.74 1.14
CA SER A 52 -0.13 -8.10 2.45
C SER A 52 0.23 -6.62 2.38
N ILE A 53 -0.08 -5.89 3.45
CA ILE A 53 0.32 -4.48 3.62
C ILE A 53 1.85 -4.34 3.73
N ALA A 54 2.53 -5.29 4.36
CA ALA A 54 3.99 -5.34 4.37
C ALA A 54 4.58 -5.42 2.96
N GLU A 55 4.02 -6.28 2.09
CA GLU A 55 4.48 -6.38 0.70
C GLU A 55 4.22 -5.09 -0.09
N VAL A 56 3.09 -4.41 0.17
CA VAL A 56 2.82 -3.10 -0.42
C VAL A 56 3.91 -2.11 -0.05
N ALA A 57 4.30 -2.07 1.23
CA ALA A 57 5.37 -1.20 1.70
C ALA A 57 6.70 -1.50 1.01
N GLN A 58 7.09 -2.77 0.98
CA GLN A 58 8.33 -3.20 0.34
C GLN A 58 8.39 -2.79 -1.13
N LYS A 59 7.31 -3.02 -1.90
CA LYS A 59 7.30 -2.67 -3.33
C LYS A 59 7.33 -1.17 -3.59
N ILE A 60 6.57 -0.39 -2.82
CA ILE A 60 6.55 1.07 -2.98
C ILE A 60 7.88 1.70 -2.56
N THR A 61 8.43 1.29 -1.41
CA THR A 61 9.72 1.77 -0.92
C THR A 61 10.83 1.43 -1.91
N ALA A 62 10.91 0.17 -2.36
CA ALA A 62 11.92 -0.25 -3.33
C ALA A 62 11.82 0.56 -4.64
N PHE A 63 10.61 0.75 -5.18
CA PHE A 63 10.43 1.55 -6.39
C PHE A 63 10.83 3.02 -6.15
N TYR A 64 10.44 3.61 -5.02
CA TYR A 64 10.78 5.00 -4.69
C TYR A 64 12.30 5.19 -4.57
N GLU A 65 12.99 4.31 -3.85
CA GLU A 65 14.43 4.34 -3.66
C GLU A 65 15.18 4.14 -4.98
N GLU A 66 14.76 3.17 -5.80
CA GLU A 66 15.34 2.91 -7.12
C GLU A 66 15.24 4.14 -8.03
N ARG A 67 14.10 4.84 -8.02
CA ARG A 67 13.85 5.97 -8.94
C ARG A 67 14.37 7.30 -8.44
N THR A 68 14.53 7.48 -7.13
CA THR A 68 14.92 8.77 -6.54
C THR A 68 16.30 8.76 -5.90
N GLY A 69 16.85 7.59 -5.57
CA GLY A 69 18.07 7.45 -4.78
C GLY A 69 17.91 7.87 -3.31
N MET A 70 16.68 8.09 -2.84
CA MET A 70 16.38 8.55 -1.48
C MET A 70 15.55 7.53 -0.73
N GLU A 71 15.78 7.42 0.58
CA GLU A 71 14.96 6.60 1.48
C GLU A 71 13.53 7.16 1.60
N LEU A 72 12.54 6.26 1.63
CA LEU A 72 11.15 6.63 1.85
C LEU A 72 10.77 6.49 3.32
N GLU A 73 10.46 7.61 3.98
CA GLU A 73 9.90 7.56 5.33
C GLU A 73 8.58 6.78 5.38
N THR A 74 8.54 5.72 6.19
CA THR A 74 7.34 4.88 6.37
C THR A 74 6.10 5.68 6.77
N ARG A 75 6.26 6.75 7.57
CA ARG A 75 5.14 7.63 7.96
C ARG A 75 4.51 8.36 6.78
N ARG A 76 5.33 8.72 5.79
CA ARG A 76 4.86 9.35 4.56
C ARG A 76 4.05 8.35 3.72
N LEU A 77 4.57 7.14 3.58
CA LEU A 77 3.88 6.03 2.94
C LEU A 77 2.54 5.73 3.62
N ALA A 78 2.51 5.64 4.95
CA ALA A 78 1.30 5.35 5.72
C ALA A 78 0.19 6.38 5.47
N ARG A 79 0.51 7.68 5.50
CA ARG A 79 -0.45 8.75 5.22
C ARG A 79 -1.02 8.64 3.81
N TRP A 80 -0.15 8.47 2.82
CA TRP A 80 -0.55 8.31 1.43
C TRP A 80 -1.44 7.07 1.23
N PHE A 81 -1.14 5.95 1.90
CA PHE A 81 -1.93 4.74 1.84
C PHE A 81 -3.32 4.91 2.49
N ILE A 82 -3.42 5.62 3.61
CA ILE A 82 -4.72 5.94 4.26
C ILE A 82 -5.64 6.68 3.29
N GLU A 83 -5.11 7.63 2.52
CA GLU A 83 -5.92 8.36 1.54
C GLU A 83 -6.50 7.43 0.47
N TYR A 84 -5.82 6.34 0.11
CA TYR A 84 -6.39 5.33 -0.80
C TYR A 84 -7.47 4.48 -0.14
N LEU A 85 -7.29 4.10 1.14
CA LEU A 85 -8.30 3.34 1.87
C LEU A 85 -9.60 4.14 1.99
N GLN A 86 -9.51 5.40 2.38
CA GLN A 86 -10.66 6.29 2.55
C GLN A 86 -11.45 6.46 1.25
N GLU A 87 -10.76 6.71 0.14
CA GLU A 87 -11.42 6.88 -1.16
C GLU A 87 -11.99 5.56 -1.71
N ALA A 88 -11.34 4.43 -1.45
CA ALA A 88 -11.89 3.12 -1.74
C ALA A 88 -13.14 2.80 -0.89
N GLY A 89 -13.42 3.58 0.16
CA GLY A 89 -14.50 3.33 1.12
C GLY A 89 -14.17 2.20 2.09
N ILE A 90 -12.88 1.96 2.33
CA ILE A 90 -12.37 1.00 3.30
C ILE A 90 -12.10 1.75 4.59
N LYS A 91 -12.72 1.30 5.68
CA LYS A 91 -12.46 1.85 7.02
C LYS A 91 -10.99 1.61 7.38
N GLU A 92 -10.25 2.71 7.46
CA GLU A 92 -8.84 2.75 7.77
C GLU A 92 -8.58 2.34 9.24
N PRO A 93 -7.40 1.76 9.53
CA PRO A 93 -6.93 1.59 10.89
C PRO A 93 -6.42 2.94 11.42
N ASP A 94 -6.11 3.01 12.72
CA ASP A 94 -5.33 4.13 13.22
C ASP A 94 -3.90 4.13 12.63
N LEU A 95 -3.26 5.30 12.63
CA LEU A 95 -1.94 5.48 12.03
C LEU A 95 -0.87 4.58 12.67
N TYR A 96 -0.95 4.30 13.97
CA TYR A 96 0.04 3.47 14.65
C TYR A 96 -0.07 2.01 14.22
N THR A 97 -1.30 1.48 14.14
CA THR A 97 -1.56 0.14 13.61
C THR A 97 -1.03 0.00 12.17
N LEU A 98 -1.33 0.96 11.29
CA LEU A 98 -0.84 0.92 9.91
C LEU A 98 0.70 0.98 9.84
N LEU A 99 1.33 1.87 10.61
CA LEU A 99 2.79 1.96 10.67
C LEU A 99 3.41 0.63 11.05
N LYS A 100 2.87 -0.01 12.09
CA LYS A 100 3.34 -1.32 12.53
C LYS A 100 3.21 -2.36 11.42
N ASP A 101 2.09 -2.40 10.73
CA ASP A 101 1.86 -3.40 9.66
C ASP A 101 2.74 -3.15 8.42
N LEU A 102 3.02 -1.89 8.07
CA LEU A 102 3.94 -1.55 6.98
C LEU A 102 5.40 -1.88 7.29
N GLN A 103 5.78 -1.89 8.58
CA GLN A 103 7.13 -2.25 9.04
C GLN A 103 7.27 -3.73 9.39
N SER A 104 6.17 -4.47 9.46
CA SER A 104 6.19 -5.90 9.78
C SER A 104 6.73 -6.71 8.61
N THR A 105 7.29 -7.88 8.89
CA THR A 105 7.50 -8.89 7.84
C THR A 105 6.20 -9.64 7.53
N PRO A 106 6.08 -10.27 6.36
CA PRO A 106 4.95 -11.15 6.06
C PRO A 106 4.73 -12.22 7.14
N GLU A 107 5.81 -12.81 7.67
CA GLU A 107 5.77 -13.84 8.72
C GLU A 107 5.24 -13.30 10.05
N GLU A 108 5.62 -12.07 10.42
CA GLU A 108 5.11 -11.41 11.64
C GLU A 108 3.61 -11.11 11.53
N ILE A 109 3.13 -10.77 10.33
CA ILE A 109 1.70 -10.59 10.07
C ILE A 109 0.95 -11.92 10.21
N GLU A 110 1.51 -13.03 9.70
CA GLU A 110 0.92 -14.35 9.83
C GLU A 110 0.84 -14.82 11.30
N ALA A 111 1.93 -14.63 12.06
CA ALA A 111 2.02 -15.05 13.46
C ALA A 111 1.02 -14.33 14.38
N ARG A 112 0.77 -13.03 14.17
CA ARG A 112 -0.16 -12.24 15.01
C ARG A 112 -1.60 -12.69 14.85
N GLU A 113 -1.99 -13.10 13.66
CA GLU A 113 -3.35 -13.54 13.37
C GLU A 113 -3.58 -14.99 13.81
N GLY A 114 -2.57 -15.87 13.69
CA GLY A 114 -2.66 -17.26 14.15
C GLY A 114 -2.85 -17.41 15.67
N LEU A 115 -2.49 -16.40 16.46
CA LEU A 115 -2.74 -16.34 17.90
C LEU A 115 -4.16 -15.86 18.25
N THR A 116 -4.91 -15.34 17.29
CA THR A 116 -6.27 -14.79 17.51
C THR A 116 -7.36 -15.83 17.21
N GLU A 117 -6.99 -17.00 16.65
CA GLU A 117 -7.90 -18.12 16.32
C GLU A 117 -7.87 -19.29 17.34
N GLN A 118 -7.44 -19.06 18.59
CA GLN A 118 -7.51 -20.05 19.69
C GLN A 118 -8.46 -19.64 20.81
#